data_AF-A0A2N7YEX2-F1
#
_entry.id   AF-A0A2N7YEX2-F1
#
_cell.length_a   1.000
_cell.length_b   1.000
_cell.length_c   1.000
_cell.angle_alpha   90.00
_cell.angle_beta   90.00
_cell.angle_gamma   90.00
#
_symmetry.space_group_name_H-M   'P 1'
#
loop_
_entity.id
_entity.type
_entity.pdbx_description
1 polymer ?
#
loop_
_entity_poly.entity_id
_entity_poly.type
_entity_poly.pdbx_seq_one_letter_code
_entity_poly.pdbx_strand_id
1 'polypeptide(L)'
;MVDFDFKRLTAYLKRNLVGMLVVATIYAGVGLKLWDVQKDQEIESKRLAQERVVLNDLKVEFEKEKASSSVEQAKRDLELQKREFLIARTDEEIAKQQIELGTREQSLLDSTQRLQAGQRLLSQEQVAASVEEKIQTLMNEFSELGVSLDDNYFCLTGEYLKRYYSAKAKFSQIYTLAKANLMLGKYGDFIEQNKPQRRWYYCSR
;
A
#
# COMPACT_ATOMS: atom_id res chain seq x y z
N MET A 1 77.30 -89.52 -3.00
CA MET A 1 78.41 -88.77 -3.60
C MET A 1 78.27 -88.94 -5.10
N VAL A 2 77.80 -87.92 -5.83
CA VAL A 2 77.61 -88.02 -7.29
C VAL A 2 78.92 -87.60 -7.92
N ASP A 3 79.72 -88.58 -8.35
CA ASP A 3 80.97 -88.35 -9.08
C ASP A 3 80.63 -87.73 -10.44
N PHE A 4 80.81 -86.42 -10.57
CA PHE A 4 80.70 -85.72 -11.83
C PHE A 4 81.93 -86.02 -12.68
N ASP A 5 81.74 -86.77 -13.76
CA ASP A 5 82.79 -87.20 -14.68
C ASP A 5 83.24 -86.02 -15.58
N PHE A 6 84.10 -85.16 -15.03
CA PHE A 6 84.57 -83.91 -15.64
C PHE A 6 85.22 -84.10 -17.02
N LYS A 7 85.82 -85.26 -17.31
CA LYS A 7 86.45 -85.55 -18.62
C LYS A 7 85.42 -85.77 -19.74
N ARG A 8 84.31 -86.45 -19.44
CA ARG A 8 83.20 -86.60 -20.40
C ARG A 8 82.46 -85.29 -20.62
N LEU A 9 82.26 -84.51 -19.56
CA LEU A 9 81.62 -83.19 -19.65
C LEU A 9 82.43 -82.24 -20.54
N THR A 10 83.75 -82.15 -20.34
CA THR A 10 84.64 -81.28 -21.13
C THR A 10 84.78 -81.70 -22.60
N ALA A 11 84.77 -83.01 -22.89
CA ALA A 11 84.75 -83.52 -24.26
C ALA A 11 83.43 -83.21 -24.99
N TYR A 12 82.29 -83.32 -24.30
CA TYR A 12 80.98 -82.99 -24.83
C TYR A 12 80.81 -81.48 -25.05
N LEU A 13 81.33 -80.66 -24.11
CA LEU A 13 81.41 -79.20 -24.23
C LEU A 13 82.25 -78.76 -25.41
N LYS A 14 83.43 -79.35 -25.65
CA LYS A 14 84.27 -79.03 -26.82
C LYS A 14 83.61 -79.39 -28.15
N ARG A 15 82.89 -80.52 -28.21
CA ARG A 15 82.23 -80.98 -29.44
C ARG A 15 80.98 -80.16 -29.79
N ASN A 16 80.28 -79.64 -28.77
CA ASN A 16 79.05 -78.85 -28.92
C ASN A 16 79.23 -77.35 -28.62
N LEU A 17 80.48 -76.87 -28.55
CA LEU A 17 80.84 -75.51 -28.12
C LEU A 17 80.21 -74.45 -29.03
N VAL A 18 80.21 -74.69 -30.34
CA VAL A 18 79.56 -73.83 -31.34
C VAL A 18 78.05 -73.76 -31.11
N GLY A 19 77.40 -74.89 -30.84
CA GLY A 19 75.97 -74.94 -30.53
C GLY A 19 75.62 -74.18 -29.25
N MET A 20 76.43 -74.31 -28.20
CA MET A 20 76.25 -73.55 -26.96
C MET A 20 76.47 -72.05 -27.13
N LEU A 21 77.44 -71.63 -27.95
CA LEU A 21 77.65 -70.21 -28.27
C LEU A 21 76.45 -69.61 -29.01
N VAL A 22 75.90 -70.32 -30.00
CA VAL A 22 74.70 -69.87 -30.74
C VAL A 22 73.48 -69.76 -29.81
N VAL A 23 73.30 -70.73 -28.91
CA VAL A 23 72.22 -70.68 -27.93
C VAL A 23 72.41 -69.51 -26.96
N ALA A 24 73.63 -69.28 -26.47
CA ALA A 24 73.94 -68.17 -25.56
C ALA A 24 73.73 -66.79 -26.22
N THR A 25 74.08 -66.61 -27.50
CA THR A 25 73.85 -65.34 -28.21
C THR A 25 72.36 -65.09 -28.46
N ILE A 26 71.58 -66.13 -28.75
CA ILE A 26 70.12 -66.02 -28.88
C ILE A 26 69.50 -65.61 -27.54
N TYR A 27 69.85 -66.28 -26.43
CA TYR A 27 69.32 -65.93 -25.10
C TYR A 27 69.78 -64.54 -24.63
N ALA A 28 71.01 -64.13 -24.91
CA ALA A 28 71.49 -62.79 -24.60
C ALA A 28 70.72 -61.71 -25.38
N GLY A 29 70.44 -61.94 -26.67
CA GLY A 29 69.64 -61.04 -27.50
C GLY A 29 68.19 -60.92 -27.01
N VAL A 30 67.57 -62.02 -26.59
CA VAL A 30 66.23 -62.02 -25.98
C VAL A 30 66.23 -61.31 -24.63
N GLY A 31 67.26 -61.54 -23.80
CA GLY A 31 67.41 -60.88 -22.50
C GLY A 31 67.56 -59.36 -22.61
N LEU A 32 68.35 -58.87 -23.57
CA LEU A 32 68.48 -57.44 -23.83
C LEU A 32 67.17 -56.81 -24.29
N LYS A 33 66.42 -57.47 -25.19
CA LYS A 33 65.10 -56.97 -25.62
C LYS A 33 64.09 -56.93 -24.48
N LEU A 34 64.07 -57.94 -23.61
CA LEU A 34 63.18 -57.95 -22.44
C LEU A 34 63.53 -56.84 -21.44
N TRP A 35 64.82 -56.56 -21.27
CA TRP A 35 65.29 -55.47 -20.42
C TRP A 35 64.90 -54.09 -20.97
N ASP A 36 65.02 -53.86 -22.27
CA ASP A 36 64.58 -52.62 -22.91
C ASP A 36 63.06 -52.43 -22.77
N VAL A 37 62.27 -53.49 -23.00
CA VAL A 37 60.80 -53.47 -22.80
C VAL A 37 60.45 -53.15 -21.35
N GLN A 38 61.18 -53.71 -20.38
CA GLN A 38 60.94 -53.43 -18.96
C GLN A 38 61.26 -51.97 -18.61
N LYS A 39 62.35 -51.41 -19.15
CA LYS A 39 62.66 -49.98 -18.98
C LYS A 39 61.61 -49.08 -19.61
N ASP A 40 61.12 -49.41 -20.80
CA ASP A 40 60.07 -48.65 -21.46
C ASP A 40 58.76 -48.69 -20.66
N GLN A 41 58.39 -49.85 -20.10
CA GLN A 41 57.23 -49.97 -19.20
C GLN A 41 57.40 -49.16 -17.90
N GLU A 42 58.60 -49.09 -17.34
CA GLU A 42 58.88 -48.27 -16.15
C GLU A 42 58.77 -46.77 -16.46
N ILE A 43 59.19 -46.33 -17.65
CA ILE A 43 59.06 -44.94 -18.09
C ILE A 43 57.59 -44.59 -18.33
N GLU A 44 56.86 -45.46 -19.02
CA GLU A 44 55.44 -45.27 -19.32
C GLU A 44 54.58 -45.26 -18.05
N SER A 45 54.84 -46.17 -17.11
CA SER A 45 54.13 -46.20 -15.82
C SER A 45 54.40 -44.96 -14.96
N LYS A 46 55.63 -44.43 -14.96
CA LYS A 46 55.96 -43.15 -14.31
C LYS A 46 55.23 -41.97 -14.96
N ARG A 47 55.15 -41.94 -16.29
CA ARG A 47 54.41 -40.91 -17.02
C ARG A 47 52.91 -40.97 -16.71
N LEU A 48 52.32 -42.15 -16.77
CA LEU A 48 50.91 -42.36 -16.43
C LEU A 48 50.61 -42.01 -14.96
N ALA A 49 51.55 -42.28 -14.05
CA ALA A 49 51.43 -41.86 -12.66
C ALA A 49 51.43 -40.33 -12.52
N GLN A 50 52.30 -39.62 -13.24
CA GLN A 50 52.31 -38.16 -13.26
C GLN A 50 51.02 -37.57 -13.88
N GLU A 51 50.56 -38.11 -15.01
CA GLU A 51 49.31 -37.68 -15.65
C GLU A 51 48.09 -37.89 -14.72
N ARG A 52 48.06 -38.99 -13.95
CA ARG A 52 47.01 -39.22 -12.95
C ARG A 52 47.05 -38.21 -11.80
N VAL A 53 48.24 -37.81 -11.35
CA VAL A 53 48.36 -36.78 -10.30
C VAL A 53 47.82 -35.44 -10.81
N VAL A 54 48.24 -35.01 -12.01
CA VAL A 54 47.75 -33.76 -12.61
C VAL A 54 46.24 -33.78 -12.84
N LEU A 55 45.69 -34.90 -13.33
CA LEU A 55 44.24 -35.05 -13.51
C LEU A 55 43.48 -35.02 -12.18
N ASN A 56 44.02 -35.64 -11.13
CA ASN A 56 43.42 -35.58 -9.80
C ASN A 56 43.46 -34.16 -9.23
N ASP A 57 44.57 -33.45 -9.39
CA ASP A 57 44.70 -32.06 -8.93
C ASP A 57 43.70 -31.15 -9.63
N LEU A 58 43.59 -31.25 -10.97
CA LEU A 58 42.58 -30.53 -11.76
C LEU A 58 41.15 -30.87 -11.33
N LYS A 59 40.87 -32.14 -11.03
CA LYS A 59 39.56 -32.57 -10.54
C LYS A 59 39.24 -31.96 -9.18
N VAL A 60 40.21 -31.95 -8.26
CA VAL A 60 40.05 -31.36 -6.92
C VAL A 60 39.83 -29.85 -7.04
N GLU A 61 40.58 -29.17 -7.91
CA GLU A 61 40.42 -27.74 -8.15
C GLU A 61 39.03 -27.41 -8.72
N PHE A 62 38.58 -28.17 -9.73
CA PHE A 62 37.24 -28.02 -10.29
C PHE A 62 36.12 -28.29 -9.26
N GLU A 63 36.25 -29.34 -8.45
CA GLU A 63 35.29 -29.62 -7.38
C GLU A 63 35.26 -28.51 -6.33
N LYS A 64 36.42 -27.91 -6.02
CA LYS A 64 36.53 -26.77 -5.10
C LYS A 64 35.89 -25.50 -5.68
N GLU A 65 36.15 -25.19 -6.95
CA GLU A 65 35.53 -24.06 -7.63
C GLU A 65 34.01 -24.24 -7.70
N LYS A 66 33.54 -25.42 -8.10
CA LYS A 66 32.12 -25.77 -8.13
C LYS A 66 31.47 -25.60 -6.75
N ALA A 67 32.13 -26.09 -5.70
CA ALA A 67 31.65 -25.91 -4.33
C ALA A 67 31.57 -24.43 -3.95
N SER A 68 32.61 -23.63 -4.23
CA SER A 68 32.60 -22.19 -3.95
C SER A 68 31.50 -21.43 -4.70
N SER A 69 31.29 -21.76 -5.98
CA SER A 69 30.25 -21.16 -6.81
C SER A 69 28.86 -21.50 -6.28
N SER A 70 28.63 -22.75 -5.87
CA SER A 70 27.36 -23.18 -5.27
C SER A 70 27.06 -22.46 -3.94
N VAL A 71 28.08 -22.24 -3.10
CA VAL A 71 27.93 -21.49 -1.84
C VAL A 71 27.63 -20.02 -2.12
N GLU A 72 28.27 -19.41 -3.11
CA GLU A 72 28.01 -18.03 -3.49
C GLU A 72 26.61 -17.83 -4.08
N GLN A 73 26.15 -18.76 -4.91
CA GLN A 73 24.76 -18.77 -5.41
C GLN A 73 23.76 -18.91 -4.26
N ALA A 74 23.96 -19.86 -3.35
CA ALA A 74 23.08 -20.03 -2.19
C ALA A 74 23.04 -18.79 -1.29
N LYS A 75 24.17 -18.08 -1.13
CA LYS A 75 24.21 -16.80 -0.40
C LYS A 75 23.40 -15.71 -1.10
N ARG A 76 23.52 -15.59 -2.43
CA ARG A 76 22.73 -14.63 -3.22
C ARG A 76 21.24 -14.94 -3.13
N ASP A 77 20.85 -16.19 -3.26
CA ASP A 77 19.44 -16.61 -3.17
C ASP A 77 18.86 -16.30 -1.79
N LEU A 78 19.62 -16.56 -0.73
CA LEU A 78 19.19 -16.24 0.64
C LEU A 78 19.09 -14.72 0.86
N GLU A 79 19.96 -13.93 0.26
CA GLU A 79 19.87 -12.46 0.32
C GLU A 79 18.65 -11.94 -0.45
N LEU A 80 18.36 -12.50 -1.64
CA LEU A 80 17.17 -12.17 -2.41
C LEU A 80 15.90 -12.53 -1.64
N GLN A 81 15.80 -13.72 -1.06
CA GLN A 81 14.66 -14.12 -0.23
C GLN A 81 14.45 -13.19 0.96
N LYS A 82 15.52 -12.73 1.62
CA LYS A 82 15.42 -11.75 2.71
C LYS A 82 14.88 -10.41 2.22
N ARG A 83 15.34 -9.93 1.07
CA ARG A 83 14.87 -8.69 0.48
C ARG A 83 13.39 -8.79 0.08
N GLU A 84 13.01 -9.87 -0.57
CA GLU A 84 11.61 -10.14 -0.96
C GLU A 84 10.69 -10.22 0.26
N PHE A 85 11.13 -10.88 1.33
CA PHE A 85 10.36 -10.93 2.58
C PHE A 85 10.18 -9.54 3.21
N LEU A 86 11.23 -8.71 3.22
CA LEU A 86 11.13 -7.35 3.73
C LEU A 86 10.19 -6.50 2.88
N ILE A 87 10.28 -6.60 1.55
CA ILE A 87 9.40 -5.88 0.62
C ILE A 87 7.94 -6.30 0.82
N ALA A 88 7.66 -7.60 0.90
CA ALA A 88 6.30 -8.11 1.12
C ALA A 88 5.71 -7.59 2.44
N ARG A 89 6.53 -7.52 3.50
CA ARG A 89 6.09 -6.95 4.78
C ARG A 89 5.83 -5.44 4.68
N THR A 90 6.68 -4.69 4.01
CA THR A 90 6.46 -3.25 3.82
C THR A 90 5.21 -2.98 2.98
N ASP A 91 4.95 -3.79 1.95
CA ASP A 91 3.75 -3.66 1.13
C ASP A 91 2.48 -3.94 1.96
N GLU A 92 2.52 -4.93 2.86
CA GLU A 92 1.41 -5.20 3.78
C GLU A 92 1.18 -4.05 4.77
N GLU A 93 2.26 -3.46 5.30
CA GLU A 93 2.18 -2.31 6.20
C GLU A 93 1.63 -1.06 5.48
N ILE A 94 2.07 -0.81 4.24
CA ILE A 94 1.55 0.28 3.40
C ILE A 94 0.06 0.06 3.09
N ALA A 95 -0.34 -1.17 2.75
CA ALA A 95 -1.75 -1.49 2.49
C ALA A 95 -2.62 -1.24 3.74
N LYS A 96 -2.15 -1.62 4.93
CA LYS A 96 -2.84 -1.33 6.19
C LYS A 96 -2.96 0.17 6.45
N GLN A 97 -1.89 0.94 6.23
CA GLN A 97 -1.91 2.39 6.38
C GLN A 97 -2.88 3.05 5.40
N GLN A 98 -2.94 2.60 4.15
CA GLN A 98 -3.89 3.13 3.16
C GLN A 98 -5.34 2.88 3.57
N ILE A 99 -5.66 1.68 4.08
CA ILE A 99 -7.00 1.38 4.61
C ILE A 99 -7.33 2.29 5.78
N GLU A 100 -6.40 2.44 6.74
CA GLU A 100 -6.61 3.31 7.91
C GLU A 100 -6.83 4.78 7.49
N LEU A 101 -6.01 5.29 6.56
CA LEU A 101 -6.18 6.65 6.03
C LEU A 101 -7.51 6.82 5.32
N GLY A 102 -7.93 5.87 4.49
CA GLY A 102 -9.23 5.90 3.82
C GLY A 102 -10.40 5.92 4.81
N THR A 103 -10.34 5.11 5.88
CA THR A 103 -11.38 5.13 6.92
C THR A 103 -11.41 6.45 7.70
N ARG A 104 -10.24 7.04 7.99
CA ARG A 104 -10.16 8.35 8.66
C ARG A 104 -10.71 9.46 7.76
N GLU A 105 -10.38 9.46 6.48
CA GLU A 105 -10.89 10.44 5.52
C GLU A 105 -12.41 10.35 5.40
N GLN A 106 -12.97 9.15 5.30
CA GLN A 106 -14.41 8.95 5.26
C GLN A 106 -15.09 9.44 6.56
N SER A 107 -14.51 9.12 7.72
CA SER A 107 -15.01 9.62 9.01
C SER A 107 -14.95 11.15 9.13
N LEU A 108 -13.93 11.79 8.56
CA LEU A 108 -13.80 13.25 8.54
C LEU A 108 -14.86 13.86 7.61
N LEU A 109 -15.05 13.32 6.41
CA LEU A 109 -16.07 13.78 5.47
C LEU A 109 -17.47 13.70 6.09
N ASP A 110 -17.81 12.57 6.73
CA ASP A 110 -19.10 12.40 7.43
C ASP A 110 -19.26 13.42 8.55
N SER A 111 -18.20 13.65 9.33
CA SER A 111 -18.22 14.64 10.43
C SER A 111 -18.40 16.07 9.90
N THR A 112 -17.71 16.43 8.82
CA THR A 112 -17.85 17.75 8.18
C THR A 112 -19.25 17.94 7.61
N GLN A 113 -19.84 16.93 6.97
CA GLN A 113 -21.21 17.01 6.48
C GLN A 113 -22.23 17.21 7.60
N ARG A 114 -22.09 16.48 8.72
CA ARG A 114 -22.93 16.66 9.91
C ARG A 114 -22.78 18.05 10.51
N LEU A 115 -21.56 18.57 10.60
CA LEU A 115 -21.30 19.93 11.09
C LEU A 115 -21.93 20.99 10.18
N GLN A 116 -21.80 20.86 8.85
CA GLN A 116 -22.44 21.78 7.91
C GLN A 116 -23.97 21.74 8.00
N ALA A 117 -24.55 20.55 8.15
CA ALA A 117 -25.99 20.41 8.36
C ALA A 117 -26.42 21.08 9.68
N GLY A 118 -25.69 20.84 10.78
CA GLY A 118 -25.95 21.47 12.08
C GLY A 118 -25.82 22.99 12.02
N GLN A 119 -24.81 23.52 11.33
CA GLN A 119 -24.62 24.97 11.17
C GLN A 119 -25.76 25.61 10.36
N ARG A 120 -26.27 24.94 9.33
CA ARG A 120 -27.43 25.42 8.56
C ARG A 120 -28.70 25.46 9.42
N LEU A 121 -28.94 24.43 10.23
CA LEU A 121 -30.08 24.39 11.15
C LEU A 121 -29.99 25.51 12.19
N LEU A 122 -28.84 25.67 12.85
CA LEU A 122 -28.61 26.76 13.80
C LEU A 122 -28.79 28.14 13.16
N SER A 123 -28.30 28.33 11.93
CA SER A 123 -28.49 29.58 11.20
C SER A 123 -29.97 29.86 10.91
N GLN A 124 -30.76 28.84 10.55
CA GLN A 124 -32.20 29.00 10.32
C GLN A 124 -32.94 29.32 11.62
N GLU A 125 -32.61 28.67 12.73
CA GLU A 125 -33.19 28.95 14.04
C GLU A 125 -32.88 30.38 14.52
N GLN A 126 -31.63 30.84 14.33
CA GLN A 126 -31.23 32.22 14.66
C GLN A 126 -31.98 33.25 13.81
N VAL A 127 -32.16 32.99 12.52
CA VAL A 127 -32.95 33.87 11.64
C VAL A 127 -34.41 33.89 12.09
N ALA A 128 -34.99 32.73 12.40
CA ALA A 128 -36.36 32.66 12.91
C ALA A 128 -36.53 33.44 14.22
N ALA A 129 -35.62 33.29 15.18
CA ALA A 129 -35.65 34.03 16.44
C ALA A 129 -35.52 35.54 16.24
N SER A 130 -34.62 35.99 15.35
CA SER A 130 -34.46 37.42 15.04
C SER A 130 -35.70 38.01 14.36
N VAL A 131 -36.34 37.25 13.46
CA VAL A 131 -37.61 37.67 12.83
C VAL A 131 -38.71 37.74 13.88
N GLU A 132 -38.76 36.78 14.80
CA GLU A 132 -39.74 36.73 15.87
C GLU A 132 -39.67 37.97 16.77
N GLU A 133 -38.46 38.34 17.21
CA GLU A 133 -38.20 39.53 18.01
C GLU A 133 -38.63 40.83 17.29
N LYS A 134 -38.38 40.91 15.98
CA LYS A 134 -38.84 42.04 15.16
C LYS A 134 -40.36 42.11 15.07
N ILE A 135 -41.03 40.97 14.89
CA ILE A 135 -42.49 40.92 14.86
C ILE A 135 -43.07 41.35 16.21
N GLN A 136 -42.53 40.84 17.32
CA GLN A 136 -42.98 41.21 18.67
C GLN A 136 -42.77 42.71 18.94
N THR A 137 -41.62 43.26 18.57
CA THR A 137 -41.36 44.72 18.66
C THR A 137 -42.40 45.52 17.87
N LEU A 138 -42.67 45.14 16.62
CA LEU A 138 -43.67 45.82 15.80
C LEU A 138 -45.10 45.69 16.37
N MET A 139 -45.43 44.56 16.98
CA MET A 139 -46.73 44.35 17.65
C MET A 139 -46.87 45.25 18.89
N ASN A 140 -45.80 45.43 19.66
CA ASN A 140 -45.77 46.34 20.80
C ASN A 140 -45.96 47.79 20.32
N GLU A 141 -45.19 48.23 19.33
CA GLU A 141 -45.33 49.56 18.72
C GLU A 141 -46.74 49.79 18.13
N PHE A 142 -47.33 48.75 17.51
CA PHE A 142 -48.70 48.81 17.03
C PHE A 142 -49.70 49.02 18.17
N SER A 143 -49.53 48.28 19.27
CA SER A 143 -50.40 48.35 20.44
C SER A 143 -50.29 49.70 21.16
N GLU A 144 -49.09 50.27 21.22
CA GLU A 144 -48.83 51.61 21.78
C GLU A 144 -49.55 52.74 21.02
N LEU A 145 -49.82 52.56 19.73
CA LEU A 145 -50.56 53.56 18.95
C LEU A 145 -52.04 53.67 19.38
N GLY A 146 -52.59 52.62 20.00
CA GLY A 146 -53.92 52.64 20.63
C GLY A 146 -55.08 52.94 19.66
N VAL A 147 -54.94 52.60 18.38
CA VAL A 147 -55.93 52.84 17.32
C VAL A 147 -56.44 51.52 16.76
N SER A 148 -57.73 51.48 16.38
CA SER A 148 -58.31 50.32 15.72
C SER A 148 -58.21 50.46 14.21
N LEU A 149 -57.77 49.40 13.53
CA LEU A 149 -57.77 49.34 12.06
C LEU A 149 -59.17 49.07 11.47
N ASP A 150 -60.16 48.77 12.31
CA ASP A 150 -61.58 48.64 11.90
C ASP A 150 -62.30 50.01 11.82
N ASP A 151 -61.67 51.07 12.30
CA ASP A 151 -62.27 52.41 12.29
C ASP A 151 -62.35 53.00 10.87
N ASN A 152 -63.44 53.71 10.59
CA ASN A 152 -63.60 54.39 9.30
C ASN A 152 -62.66 55.60 9.21
N TYR A 153 -61.55 55.45 8.47
CA TYR A 153 -60.52 56.48 8.32
C TYR A 153 -61.03 57.82 7.76
N PHE A 154 -62.15 57.83 7.01
CA PHE A 154 -62.76 59.07 6.52
C PHE A 154 -63.32 59.95 7.64
N CYS A 155 -63.59 59.37 8.81
CA CYS A 155 -64.11 60.06 9.98
C CYS A 155 -63.01 60.52 10.94
N LEU A 156 -61.76 60.11 10.70
CA LEU A 156 -60.63 60.41 11.56
C LEU A 156 -59.97 61.71 11.11
N THR A 157 -59.64 62.59 12.05
CA THR A 157 -58.97 63.87 11.76
C THR A 157 -57.77 64.11 12.67
N GLY A 158 -56.82 64.92 12.20
CA GLY A 158 -55.69 65.39 13.02
C GLY A 158 -54.72 64.28 13.43
N GLU A 159 -54.39 64.24 14.72
CA GLU A 159 -53.40 63.32 15.29
C GLU A 159 -53.85 61.85 15.22
N TYR A 160 -55.15 61.60 15.43
CA TYR A 160 -55.71 60.25 15.40
C TYR A 160 -55.56 59.60 14.01
N LEU A 161 -55.80 60.38 12.94
CA LEU A 161 -55.60 59.93 11.57
C LEU A 161 -54.13 59.56 11.29
N LYS A 162 -53.17 60.31 11.85
CA LYS A 162 -51.74 59.98 11.73
C LYS A 162 -51.42 58.66 12.44
N ARG A 163 -51.91 58.46 13.67
CA ARG A 163 -51.74 57.20 14.42
C ARG A 163 -52.33 56.02 13.66
N TYR A 164 -53.52 56.18 13.07
CA TYR A 164 -54.16 55.15 12.23
C TYR A 164 -53.28 54.73 11.04
N TYR A 165 -52.73 55.67 10.27
CA TYR A 165 -51.85 55.32 9.15
C TYR A 165 -50.54 54.68 9.60
N SER A 166 -49.96 55.13 10.72
CA SER A 166 -48.79 54.49 11.33
C SER A 166 -49.10 53.04 11.74
N ALA A 167 -50.24 52.81 12.39
CA ALA A 167 -50.67 51.47 12.80
C ALA A 167 -50.90 50.57 11.59
N LYS A 168 -51.53 51.09 10.52
CA LYS A 168 -51.72 50.36 9.26
C LYS A 168 -50.38 49.96 8.62
N ALA A 169 -49.39 50.86 8.63
CA ALA A 169 -48.05 50.56 8.12
C ALA A 169 -47.35 49.47 8.95
N LYS A 170 -47.42 49.56 10.28
CA LYS A 170 -46.85 48.57 11.20
C LYS A 170 -47.53 47.20 11.05
N PHE A 171 -48.85 47.15 10.97
CA PHE A 171 -49.61 45.94 10.67
C PHE A 171 -49.18 45.30 9.35
N SER A 172 -49.03 46.10 8.28
CA SER A 172 -48.57 45.60 6.98
C SER A 172 -47.15 45.01 7.06
N GLN A 173 -46.26 45.60 7.86
CA GLN A 173 -44.92 45.06 8.08
C GLN A 173 -44.97 43.74 8.84
N ILE A 174 -45.75 43.66 9.92
CA ILE A 174 -45.98 42.43 10.70
C ILE A 174 -46.49 41.31 9.79
N TYR A 175 -47.55 41.58 9.03
CA TYR A 175 -48.15 40.60 8.11
C TYR A 175 -47.15 40.12 7.06
N THR A 176 -46.37 41.03 6.47
CA THR A 176 -45.38 40.68 5.44
C THR A 176 -44.23 39.87 6.01
N LEU A 177 -43.72 40.24 7.19
CA LEU A 177 -42.65 39.50 7.87
C LEU A 177 -43.12 38.11 8.30
N ALA A 178 -44.31 38.01 8.88
CA ALA A 178 -44.90 36.75 9.28
C ALA A 178 -45.16 35.85 8.06
N LYS A 179 -45.65 36.40 6.95
CA LYS A 179 -45.86 35.65 5.69
C LYS A 179 -44.56 35.18 5.06
N ALA A 180 -43.57 36.05 4.95
CA ALA A 180 -42.29 35.73 4.32
C ALA A 180 -41.51 34.63 5.07
N ASN A 181 -41.72 34.52 6.40
CA ASN A 181 -41.04 33.54 7.24
C ASN A 181 -41.95 32.39 7.70
N LEU A 182 -43.11 32.20 7.04
CA LEU A 182 -44.06 31.11 7.35
C LEU A 182 -44.59 31.10 8.81
N MET A 183 -44.60 32.26 9.47
CA MET A 183 -45.06 32.45 10.85
C MET A 183 -46.52 32.90 10.97
N LEU A 184 -47.28 32.91 9.86
CA LEU A 184 -48.70 33.30 9.88
C LEU A 184 -49.55 32.44 10.83
N GLY A 185 -49.22 31.16 11.02
CA GLY A 185 -49.93 30.32 11.98
C GLY A 185 -49.73 30.76 13.43
N LYS A 186 -48.51 31.21 13.79
CA LYS A 186 -48.16 31.65 15.14
C LYS A 186 -48.78 33.02 15.48
N TYR A 187 -48.83 33.91 14.49
CA TYR A 187 -49.35 35.27 14.65
C TYR A 187 -50.76 35.46 14.06
N GLY A 188 -51.44 34.36 13.75
CA GLY A 188 -52.73 34.37 13.06
C GLY A 188 -53.79 35.14 13.84
N ASP A 189 -53.87 34.92 15.15
CA ASP A 189 -54.84 35.60 16.01
C ASP A 189 -54.67 37.12 16.00
N PHE A 190 -53.44 37.60 16.12
CA PHE A 190 -53.16 39.04 16.05
C PHE A 190 -53.53 39.62 14.68
N ILE A 191 -53.17 38.91 13.60
CA ILE A 191 -53.45 39.35 12.23
C ILE A 191 -54.96 39.40 11.98
N GLU A 192 -55.70 38.37 12.40
CA GLU A 192 -57.14 38.28 12.21
C GLU A 192 -57.91 39.30 13.03
N GLN A 193 -57.49 39.57 14.27
CA GLN A 193 -58.11 40.57 15.13
C GLN A 193 -57.88 42.01 14.64
N ASN A 194 -56.70 42.29 14.09
CA ASN A 194 -56.31 43.64 13.70
C ASN A 194 -56.42 43.89 12.19
N LYS A 195 -56.94 42.94 11.41
CA LYS A 195 -57.12 43.16 9.96
C LYS A 195 -58.15 44.27 9.73
N PRO A 196 -57.84 45.26 8.88
CA PRO A 196 -58.81 46.29 8.54
C PRO A 196 -59.99 45.67 7.79
N GLN A 197 -61.19 45.76 8.35
CA GLN A 197 -62.39 45.37 7.61
C GLN A 197 -62.84 46.55 6.76
N ARG A 198 -63.28 46.28 5.52
CA ARG A 198 -63.86 47.30 4.65
C ARG A 198 -65.30 47.56 5.10
N ARG A 199 -65.47 48.28 6.19
CA ARG A 199 -66.80 48.70 6.63
C ARG A 199 -67.03 50.16 6.25
N TRP A 200 -67.99 50.35 5.35
CA TRP A 200 -68.46 51.67 4.94
C TRP A 200 -69.68 52.02 5.78
N TYR A 201 -69.48 52.71 6.90
CA TYR A 201 -70.56 53.33 7.66
C TYR A 201 -70.34 54.84 7.80
N TYR A 202 -71.45 55.57 7.87
CA TYR A 202 -71.47 57.01 8.06
C TYR A 202 -70.74 57.41 9.35
N CYS A 203 -70.01 58.53 9.30
CA CYS A 203 -69.42 59.12 10.48
C CYS A 203 -70.55 59.57 11.42
N SER A 204 -70.71 58.89 12.56
CA SER A 204 -71.54 59.40 13.64
C SER A 204 -70.98 60.77 14.04
N ARG A 205 -71.84 61.80 14.05
CA ARG A 205 -71.53 63.07 14.71
C ARG A 205 -71.30 62.85 16.19
#